data_AF-A8QM40-F1
#
_entry.id   AF-A8QM40-F1
#
_cell.length_a   1.000
_cell.length_b   1.000
_cell.length_c   1.000
_cell.angle_alpha   90.00
_cell.angle_beta   90.00
_cell.angle_gamma   90.00
#
_symmetry.space_group_name_H-M   'P 1'
#
loop_
_entity.id
_entity.type
_entity.pdbx_description
1 polymer ?
#
loop_
_entity_poly.entity_id
_entity_poly.type
_entity_poly.pdbx_seq_one_letter_code
_entity_poly.pdbx_strand_id
1 'polypeptide(L)'
;MERDEVVPEKVQQVAEVVDQPIEIREYRRGFYKCPSCGWSDYSPVPLGVKEGFSYGARLSSIVGWLGYGGNLTWRKQEHFIEYVFGIPISQGSLAKMHKWFQESLEPLTQQW
;
A
#
# COMPACT_ATOMS: atom_id res chain seq x y z
N MET A 1 -32.66 16.94 -48.49
CA MET A 1 -31.48 16.55 -47.69
C MET A 1 -31.67 17.14 -46.31
N GLU A 2 -32.30 16.38 -45.42
CA GLU A 2 -32.29 16.69 -43.98
C GLU A 2 -30.83 16.64 -43.51
N ARG A 3 -30.40 17.71 -42.87
CA ARG A 3 -29.14 17.74 -42.14
C ARG A 3 -29.42 17.01 -40.83
N ASP A 4 -28.78 15.87 -40.60
CA ASP A 4 -28.71 15.26 -39.27
C ASP A 4 -28.17 16.31 -38.29
N GLU A 5 -29.05 16.79 -37.42
CA GLU A 5 -28.70 17.69 -36.34
C GLU A 5 -27.87 16.88 -35.33
N VAL A 6 -26.56 17.12 -35.28
CA VAL A 6 -25.68 16.46 -34.31
C VAL A 6 -26.04 16.97 -32.92
N VAL A 7 -26.85 16.21 -32.20
CA VAL A 7 -27.19 16.48 -30.80
C VAL A 7 -25.90 16.32 -29.97
N PRO A 8 -25.44 17.36 -29.25
CA PRO A 8 -24.22 17.25 -28.45
C PRO A 8 -24.41 16.24 -27.32
N GLU A 9 -23.46 15.33 -27.17
CA GLU A 9 -23.46 14.34 -26.09
C GLU A 9 -23.32 15.02 -24.72
N LYS A 10 -24.05 14.51 -23.73
CA LYS A 10 -23.87 14.90 -22.32
C LYS A 10 -22.86 13.94 -21.67
N VAL A 11 -21.71 14.47 -21.27
CA VAL A 11 -20.70 13.73 -20.51
C VAL A 11 -20.97 13.89 -19.02
N GLN A 12 -21.08 12.78 -18.29
CA GLN A 12 -21.14 12.76 -16.83
C GLN A 12 -20.04 11.85 -16.28
N GLN A 13 -19.25 12.39 -15.35
CA GLN A 13 -18.21 11.66 -14.63
C GLN A 13 -18.59 11.58 -13.15
N VAL A 14 -18.34 10.42 -12.54
CA VAL A 14 -18.59 10.17 -11.11
C VAL A 14 -17.32 9.53 -10.53
N ALA A 15 -16.87 10.03 -9.39
CA ALA A 15 -15.82 9.42 -8.59
C ALA A 15 -16.50 8.62 -7.47
N GLU A 16 -16.15 7.34 -7.32
CA GLU A 16 -16.82 6.42 -6.40
C GLU A 16 -15.82 5.48 -5.72
N VAL A 17 -16.15 5.03 -4.51
CA VAL A 17 -15.44 3.98 -3.79
C VAL A 17 -15.83 2.62 -4.39
N VAL A 18 -14.82 1.79 -4.66
CA VAL A 18 -15.01 0.43 -5.19
C VAL A 18 -14.90 -0.60 -4.08
N ASP A 19 -15.52 -1.77 -4.26
CA ASP A 19 -15.66 -2.80 -3.21
C ASP A 19 -14.33 -3.29 -2.62
N GLN A 20 -13.29 -3.44 -3.44
CA GLN A 20 -11.98 -3.92 -3.00
C GLN A 20 -10.88 -2.93 -3.41
N PRO A 21 -10.68 -1.84 -2.65
CA PRO A 21 -9.71 -0.81 -3.01
C PRO A 21 -8.26 -1.26 -2.79
N ILE A 22 -8.05 -2.43 -2.17
CA ILE A 22 -6.73 -2.97 -1.83
C ILE A 22 -6.47 -4.30 -2.54
N GLU A 23 -5.32 -4.38 -3.19
CA GLU A 23 -4.78 -5.60 -3.77
C GLU A 23 -3.81 -6.29 -2.80
N ILE A 24 -4.03 -7.59 -2.53
CA ILE A 24 -3.13 -8.43 -1.73
C ILE A 24 -2.37 -9.36 -2.68
N ARG A 25 -1.04 -9.30 -2.66
CA ARG A 25 -0.16 -10.13 -3.50
C ARG A 25 0.69 -11.06 -2.65
N GLU A 26 0.63 -12.36 -2.93
CA GLU A 26 1.52 -13.36 -2.34
C GLU A 26 2.72 -13.61 -3.26
N TYR A 27 3.94 -13.52 -2.73
CA TYR A 27 5.17 -13.84 -3.44
C TYR A 27 5.75 -15.16 -2.93
N ARG A 28 5.74 -16.20 -3.77
CA ARG A 28 6.36 -17.49 -3.45
C ARG A 28 7.81 -17.47 -3.91
N ARG A 29 8.73 -17.57 -2.95
CA ARG A 29 10.18 -17.44 -3.18
C ARG A 29 10.82 -18.83 -3.18
N GLY A 30 11.47 -19.19 -4.29
CA GLY A 30 12.21 -20.45 -4.39
C GLY A 30 13.46 -20.43 -3.52
N PHE A 31 13.70 -21.52 -2.80
CA PHE A 31 14.94 -21.75 -2.06
C PHE A 31 15.95 -22.50 -2.93
N TYR A 32 17.20 -22.06 -2.93
CA TYR A 32 18.29 -22.75 -3.58
C TYR A 32 19.38 -23.06 -2.55
N LYS A 33 19.97 -24.26 -2.65
CA LYS A 33 21.16 -24.66 -1.90
C LYS A 33 22.19 -25.25 -2.86
N CYS A 34 23.37 -24.64 -2.90
CA CYS A 34 24.49 -25.10 -3.71
C CYS A 34 24.99 -26.46 -3.19
N PRO A 35 25.04 -27.51 -4.02
CA PRO A 35 25.49 -28.83 -3.60
C PRO A 35 27.01 -28.90 -3.34
N SER A 36 27.79 -27.97 -3.89
CA SER A 36 29.26 -28.00 -3.80
C SER A 36 29.82 -27.23 -2.61
N CYS A 37 29.29 -26.05 -2.29
CA CYS A 37 29.80 -25.21 -1.19
C CYS A 37 28.82 -25.05 -0.02
N GLY A 38 27.59 -25.56 -0.15
CA GLY A 38 26.57 -25.49 0.89
C GLY A 38 25.87 -24.13 1.04
N TRP A 39 26.29 -23.09 0.30
CA TRP A 39 25.61 -21.79 0.27
C TRP A 39 24.14 -21.95 -0.09
N SER A 40 23.26 -21.21 0.58
CA SER A 40 21.83 -21.27 0.30
C SER A 40 21.15 -19.94 0.53
N ASP A 41 20.13 -19.66 -0.28
CA ASP A 41 19.33 -18.44 -0.17
C ASP A 41 17.94 -18.62 -0.80
N TYR A 42 17.03 -17.71 -0.48
CA TYR A 42 15.75 -17.56 -1.15
C TYR A 42 15.86 -16.52 -2.27
N SER A 43 15.17 -16.77 -3.40
CA SER A 43 15.03 -15.79 -4.50
C SER A 43 14.64 -14.41 -3.95
N PRO A 44 15.21 -13.28 -4.37
CA PRO A 44 14.93 -11.98 -3.74
C PRO A 44 13.46 -11.55 -3.85
N VAL A 45 13.02 -10.67 -2.94
CA VAL A 45 11.70 -10.02 -3.06
C VAL A 45 11.70 -8.98 -4.20
N PRO A 46 10.56 -8.72 -4.86
CA PRO A 46 10.48 -7.69 -5.89
C PRO A 46 10.75 -6.28 -5.36
N LEU A 47 11.10 -5.37 -6.27
CA LEU A 47 11.26 -3.96 -5.95
C LEU A 47 10.00 -3.39 -5.28
N GLY A 48 10.19 -2.67 -4.17
CA GLY A 48 9.10 -2.06 -3.39
C GLY A 48 8.43 -3.00 -2.38
N VAL A 49 8.85 -4.27 -2.29
CA VAL A 49 8.44 -5.21 -1.24
C VAL A 49 9.53 -5.31 -0.18
N LYS A 50 9.17 -5.13 1.09
CA LYS A 50 10.11 -5.24 2.22
C LYS A 50 10.04 -6.66 2.78
N GLU A 51 11.17 -7.35 2.81
CA GLU A 51 11.24 -8.71 3.36
C GLU A 51 10.85 -8.73 4.85
N GLY A 52 10.11 -9.77 5.26
CA GLY A 52 9.59 -9.88 6.63
C GLY A 52 8.49 -8.88 6.99
N PHE A 53 7.96 -8.14 6.01
CA PHE A 53 6.93 -7.13 6.22
C PHE A 53 5.74 -7.31 5.27
N SER A 54 4.53 -7.33 5.83
CA SER A 54 3.31 -7.70 5.09
C SER A 54 2.60 -6.54 4.38
N TYR A 55 3.03 -5.29 4.62
CA TYR A 55 2.34 -4.11 4.09
C TYR A 55 3.23 -3.42 3.05
N GLY A 56 2.62 -2.92 1.97
CA GLY A 56 3.33 -2.22 0.89
C GLY A 56 3.50 -0.73 1.18
N ALA A 57 4.48 -0.10 0.52
CA ALA A 57 4.87 1.29 0.79
C ALA A 57 3.71 2.29 0.62
N ARG A 58 2.85 2.09 -0.39
CA ARG A 58 1.68 2.95 -0.64
C ARG A 58 0.67 2.90 0.51
N LEU A 59 0.36 1.69 1.00
CA LEU A 59 -0.55 1.51 2.13
C LEU A 59 0.05 2.12 3.41
N SER A 60 1.34 1.90 3.67
CA SER A 60 2.02 2.50 4.82
C SER A 60 2.06 4.04 4.74
N SER A 61 2.14 4.61 3.55
CA SER A 61 2.06 6.06 3.34
C SER A 61 0.67 6.62 3.67
N ILE A 62 -0.41 5.89 3.32
CA ILE A 62 -1.77 6.27 3.72
C ILE A 62 -1.90 6.23 5.25
N VAL A 63 -1.40 5.17 5.91
CA VAL A 63 -1.41 5.07 7.38
C VAL A 63 -0.62 6.20 8.02
N GLY A 64 0.58 6.51 7.49
CA GLY A 64 1.38 7.65 7.92
C GLY A 64 0.60 8.97 7.81
N TRP A 65 -0.03 9.21 6.66
CA TRP A 65 -0.85 10.41 6.47
C TRP A 65 -2.04 10.45 7.43
N LEU A 66 -2.77 9.35 7.64
CA LEU A 66 -3.89 9.31 8.60
C LEU A 66 -3.43 9.70 10.02
N GLY A 67 -2.24 9.27 10.43
CA GLY A 67 -1.66 9.63 11.72
C GLY A 67 -1.16 11.07 11.79
N TYR A 68 -0.16 11.42 10.97
CA TYR A 68 0.56 12.70 11.07
C TYR A 68 -0.16 13.87 10.39
N GLY A 69 -0.83 13.63 9.26
CA GLY A 69 -1.56 14.67 8.51
C GLY A 69 -3.02 14.77 8.94
N GLY A 70 -3.70 13.63 9.05
CA GLY A 70 -5.11 13.52 9.40
C GLY A 70 -5.38 13.61 10.91
N ASN A 71 -4.37 13.48 11.75
CA ASN A 71 -4.49 13.49 13.23
C ASN A 71 -5.48 12.45 13.77
N LEU A 72 -5.62 11.30 13.08
CA LEU A 72 -6.45 10.21 13.57
C LEU A 72 -5.76 9.51 14.74
N THR A 73 -6.53 9.21 15.78
CA THR A 73 -6.06 8.34 16.86
C THR A 73 -5.77 6.93 16.32
N TRP A 74 -4.86 6.22 16.98
CA TRP A 74 -4.49 4.83 16.67
C TRP A 74 -5.70 3.91 16.42
N ARG A 75 -6.74 4.02 17.24
CA ARG A 75 -7.97 3.21 17.09
C ARG A 75 -8.80 3.60 15.87
N LYS A 76 -8.84 4.89 15.51
CA LYS A 76 -9.51 5.35 14.29
C LYS A 76 -8.77 4.89 13.04
N GLN A 77 -7.44 4.86 13.08
CA GLN A 77 -6.62 4.33 11.99
C GLN A 77 -6.89 2.83 11.80
N GLU A 78 -6.88 2.03 12.88
CA GLU A 78 -7.21 0.61 12.84
C GLU A 78 -8.59 0.37 12.23
N HIS A 79 -9.62 1.07 12.72
CA HIS A 79 -10.97 0.96 12.17
C HIS A 79 -11.03 1.34 10.68
N PHE A 80 -10.32 2.40 10.26
CA PHE A 80 -10.32 2.79 8.86
C PHE A 80 -9.72 1.68 7.97
N ILE A 81 -8.59 1.12 8.37
CA ILE A 81 -7.93 0.04 7.63
C ILE A 81 -8.78 -1.24 7.63
N GLU A 82 -9.44 -1.56 8.74
CA GLU A 82 -10.28 -2.75 8.84
C GLU A 82 -11.58 -2.62 8.04
N TYR A 83 -12.34 -1.54 8.24
CA TYR A 83 -13.69 -1.41 7.71
C TYR A 83 -13.77 -0.75 6.34
N VAL A 84 -12.85 0.15 5.99
CA VAL A 84 -12.83 0.82 4.68
C VAL A 84 -11.96 0.06 3.69
N PHE A 85 -10.82 -0.45 4.16
CA PHE A 85 -9.86 -1.17 3.30
C PHE A 85 -9.98 -2.69 3.39
N GLY A 86 -10.79 -3.23 4.31
CA GLY A 86 -11.01 -4.66 4.43
C GLY A 86 -9.79 -5.45 4.90
N ILE A 87 -8.83 -4.80 5.56
CA ILE A 87 -7.59 -5.45 6.04
C ILE A 87 -7.65 -5.61 7.56
N PRO A 88 -7.81 -6.84 8.08
CA PRO A 88 -7.66 -7.08 9.51
C PRO A 88 -6.26 -6.68 9.96
N ILE A 89 -6.18 -5.84 10.98
CA ILE A 89 -4.91 -5.27 11.42
C ILE A 89 -4.87 -5.13 12.94
N SER A 90 -3.67 -5.26 13.49
CA SER A 90 -3.40 -4.94 14.90
C SER A 90 -2.69 -3.60 15.04
N GLN A 91 -2.78 -3.01 16.23
CA GLN A 91 -2.00 -1.83 16.61
C GLN A 91 -0.49 -2.01 16.43
N GLY A 92 0.05 -3.22 16.66
CA GLY A 92 1.46 -3.51 16.41
C GLY A 92 1.83 -3.46 14.91
N SER A 93 0.93 -3.90 14.03
CA SER A 93 1.12 -3.77 12.59
C SER A 93 1.06 -2.31 12.13
N LEU A 94 0.14 -1.50 12.68
CA LEU A 94 0.11 -0.06 12.44
C LEU A 94 1.42 0.61 12.87
N ALA A 95 1.97 0.24 14.04
CA ALA A 95 3.22 0.81 14.53
C ALA A 95 4.39 0.52 13.58
N LYS A 96 4.46 -0.69 13.01
CA LYS A 96 5.47 -1.02 12.00
C LYS A 96 5.30 -0.22 10.71
N MET A 97 4.07 0.05 10.28
CA MET A 97 3.81 0.90 9.11
C MET A 97 4.23 2.34 9.35
N HIS A 98 3.91 2.92 10.51
CA HIS A 98 4.39 4.25 10.89
C HIS A 98 5.91 4.33 10.91
N LYS A 99 6.57 3.35 11.53
CA LYS A 99 8.03 3.28 11.56
C LYS A 99 8.62 3.28 10.14
N TRP A 100 8.10 2.43 9.24
CA TRP A 100 8.60 2.39 7.87
C TRP A 100 8.33 3.69 7.10
N PHE A 101 7.17 4.30 7.31
CA PHE A 101 6.87 5.61 6.73
C PHE A 101 7.88 6.66 7.21
N GLN A 102 8.17 6.75 8.51
CA GLN A 102 9.17 7.66 9.07
C GLN A 102 10.57 7.39 8.49
N GLU A 103 11.02 6.14 8.48
CA GLU A 103 12.30 5.72 7.88
C GLU A 103 12.41 6.16 6.41
N SER A 104 11.30 6.12 5.67
CA SER A 104 11.29 6.54 4.25
C SER A 104 11.44 8.06 4.06
N LEU A 105 11.15 8.86 5.09
CA LEU A 105 11.28 10.31 5.07
C LEU A 105 12.65 10.80 5.58
N GLU A 106 13.41 9.96 6.30
CA GLU A 106 14.71 10.32 6.86
C GLU A 106 15.66 10.97 5.84
N PRO A 107 15.82 10.46 4.59
CA PRO A 107 16.71 11.06 3.60
C PRO A 107 16.34 12.51 3.25
N LEU A 108 15.05 12.86 3.33
CA LEU A 108 14.57 14.21 3.07
C LEU A 108 14.85 15.14 4.25
N THR A 109 14.67 14.65 5.48
CA THR A 109 14.88 15.46 6.69
C THR A 109 16.35 15.80 6.97
N GLN A 110 17.30 15.03 6.44
CA GLN A 110 18.74 15.32 6.58
C GLN A 110 19.23 16.43 5.63
N GLN A 111 18.42 16.84 4.65
CA GLN A 111 18.76 17.86 3.66
C GLN A 111 18.17 19.25 3.97
N TRP A 112 17.45 19.38 5.09
CA TRP A 112 16.81 20.60 5.58
C TRP A 112 17.53 21.11 6.82
#